data_AF-X1AHP3-F1
#
_entry.id   AF-X1AHP3-F1
#
_cell.length_a   1.000
_cell.length_b   1.000
_cell.length_c   1.000
_cell.angle_alpha   90.00
_cell.angle_beta   90.00
_cell.angle_gamma   90.00
#
_symmetry.space_group_name_H-M   'P 1'
#
loop_
_entity.id
_entity.type
_entity.pdbx_description
1 polymer ?
#
loop_
_entity_poly.entity_id
_entity_poly.type
_entity_poly.pdbx_seq_one_letter_code
_entity_poly.pdbx_strand_id
1 'polypeptide(L)'
;PSRDFFRALDPRFEAVVDEKMSRNIYLLGTKAGGLTQEMARLTGLREETPVAVGNVDAHVSVPAATITQPGKMLMVMGTSICHMMVDKELHLIPGACGVVKEGILPGYHGYEAGQSGVGDIFAWFVENCVPSRLPENHHITFRPRNIS
;
A
#
# COMPACT_ATOMS: atom_id res chain seq x y z
N PRO A 1 15.27 16.43 -4.52
CA PRO A 1 16.09 17.19 -3.56
C PRO A 1 17.57 17.18 -3.99
N SER A 2 18.37 18.13 -3.52
CA SER A 2 19.82 18.17 -3.82
C SER A 2 20.59 17.12 -3.02
N ARG A 3 21.83 16.82 -3.43
CA ARG A 3 22.75 15.94 -2.67
C ARG A 3 23.02 16.49 -1.27
N ASP A 4 23.18 17.82 -1.14
CA ASP A 4 23.39 18.47 0.15
C ASP A 4 22.20 18.29 1.10
N PHE A 5 20.96 18.33 0.57
CA PHE A 5 19.77 18.03 1.36
C PHE A 5 19.81 16.60 1.92
N PHE A 6 20.17 15.62 1.09
CA PHE A 6 20.25 14.23 1.54
C PHE A 6 21.41 13.99 2.52
N ARG A 7 22.58 14.60 2.26
CA ARG A 7 23.74 14.55 3.18
C ARG A 7 23.40 15.12 4.56
N ALA A 8 22.61 16.20 4.60
CA ALA A 8 22.17 16.80 5.85
C ALA A 8 21.25 15.88 6.68
N LEU A 9 20.54 14.94 6.04
CA LEU A 9 19.78 13.90 6.73
C LEU A 9 20.70 12.77 7.23
N ASP A 10 21.55 12.24 6.36
CA ASP A 10 22.58 11.25 6.68
C ASP A 10 23.64 11.25 5.57
N PRO A 11 24.96 11.28 5.88
CA PRO A 11 26.01 11.24 4.86
C PRO A 11 25.90 10.08 3.86
N ARG A 12 25.37 8.92 4.29
CA ARG A 12 25.16 7.74 3.43
C ARG A 12 24.06 7.95 2.38
N PHE A 13 23.21 8.97 2.53
CA PHE A 13 22.14 9.28 1.59
C PHE A 13 22.55 10.28 0.50
N GLU A 14 23.72 10.88 0.58
CA GLU A 14 24.15 11.93 -0.35
C GLU A 14 23.94 11.55 -1.82
N ALA A 15 24.26 10.30 -2.19
CA ALA A 15 24.15 9.78 -3.55
C ALA A 15 23.01 8.75 -3.71
N VAL A 16 22.06 8.66 -2.76
CA VAL A 16 21.05 7.58 -2.74
C VAL A 16 20.21 7.51 -4.02
N VAL A 17 19.87 8.67 -4.59
CA VAL A 17 19.07 8.74 -5.82
C VAL A 17 19.84 8.18 -7.02
N ASP A 18 21.15 8.43 -7.10
CA ASP A 18 21.97 8.01 -8.24
C ASP A 18 22.47 6.57 -8.10
N GLU A 19 22.69 6.09 -6.87
CA GLU A 19 23.26 4.76 -6.63
C GLU A 19 22.20 3.68 -6.35
N LYS A 20 21.02 4.05 -5.83
CA LYS A 20 20.00 3.10 -5.35
C LYS A 20 18.64 3.26 -6.00
N MET A 21 18.40 4.34 -6.75
CA MET A 21 17.10 4.61 -7.35
C MET A 21 17.23 4.77 -8.86
N SER A 22 16.10 4.55 -9.54
CA SER A 22 15.95 4.92 -10.95
C SER A 22 15.41 6.34 -11.04
N ARG A 23 15.89 7.10 -12.02
CA ARG A 23 15.30 8.39 -12.42
C ARG A 23 14.21 8.25 -13.47
N ASN A 24 14.08 7.05 -14.05
CA ASN A 24 12.99 6.71 -14.95
C ASN A 24 11.82 6.19 -14.12
N ILE A 25 10.69 6.88 -14.23
CA ILE A 25 9.42 6.50 -13.60
C ILE A 25 8.56 5.88 -14.70
N TYR A 26 8.08 4.66 -14.46
CA TYR A 26 7.20 3.94 -15.38
C TYR A 26 5.77 3.90 -14.82
N LEU A 27 4.79 3.94 -15.71
CA LEU A 27 3.38 3.93 -15.33
C LEU A 27 2.95 2.53 -14.88
N LEU A 28 2.07 2.50 -13.88
CA LEU A 28 1.42 1.26 -13.44
C LEU A 28 0.66 0.62 -14.61
N GLY A 29 0.68 -0.72 -14.66
CA GLY A 29 0.05 -1.49 -15.73
C GLY A 29 0.85 -1.59 -17.04
N THR A 30 2.01 -0.91 -17.16
CA THR A 30 2.91 -1.10 -18.31
C THR A 30 3.80 -2.34 -18.15
N LYS A 31 4.31 -2.88 -19.27
CA LYS A 31 5.21 -4.04 -19.30
C LYS A 31 6.62 -3.59 -18.94
N ALA A 32 7.16 -4.07 -17.82
CA ALA A 32 8.56 -3.86 -17.44
C ALA A 32 9.51 -4.70 -18.30
N GLY A 33 9.07 -5.89 -18.72
CA GLY A 33 9.88 -6.81 -19.53
C GLY A 33 9.22 -8.18 -19.66
N GLY A 34 9.98 -9.14 -20.19
CA GLY A 34 9.65 -10.56 -20.14
C GLY A 34 10.42 -11.25 -19.01
N LEU A 35 9.88 -12.35 -18.47
CA LEU A 35 10.67 -13.24 -17.62
C LEU A 35 11.88 -13.75 -18.39
N THR A 36 13.05 -13.59 -17.80
CA THR A 36 14.29 -14.18 -18.32
C THR A 36 14.22 -15.70 -18.25
N GLN A 37 15.03 -16.38 -19.06
CA GLN A 37 15.16 -17.84 -19.01
C GLN A 37 15.45 -18.37 -17.60
N GLU A 38 16.36 -17.71 -16.88
CA GLU A 38 16.72 -18.07 -15.51
C GLU A 38 15.51 -18.00 -14.57
N MET A 39 14.77 -16.89 -14.61
CA MET A 39 13.59 -16.70 -13.75
C MET A 39 12.42 -17.59 -14.16
N ALA A 40 12.25 -17.87 -15.45
CA ALA A 40 11.29 -18.84 -15.96
C ALA A 40 11.55 -20.24 -15.36
N ARG A 41 12.81 -20.69 -15.32
CA ARG A 41 13.20 -21.96 -14.69
C ARG A 41 12.92 -21.98 -13.19
N LEU A 42 13.18 -20.88 -12.48
CA LEU A 42 12.96 -20.79 -11.02
C LEU A 42 11.48 -20.74 -10.64
N THR A 43 10.65 -20.06 -11.42
CA THR A 43 9.22 -19.86 -11.14
C THR A 43 8.33 -20.94 -11.75
N GLY A 44 8.83 -21.71 -12.73
CA GLY A 44 8.04 -22.66 -13.51
C GLY A 44 7.15 -22.00 -14.58
N LEU A 45 7.30 -20.70 -14.81
CA LEU A 45 6.58 -19.96 -15.84
C LEU A 45 7.31 -20.01 -17.18
N ARG A 46 6.65 -19.61 -18.27
CA ARG A 46 7.27 -19.55 -19.59
C ARG A 46 8.25 -18.38 -19.68
N GLU A 47 9.38 -18.59 -20.35
CA GLU A 47 10.25 -17.50 -20.78
C GLU A 47 9.46 -16.47 -21.60
N GLU A 48 9.83 -15.19 -21.52
CA GLU A 48 9.13 -14.06 -22.13
C GLU A 48 7.72 -13.77 -21.62
N THR A 49 7.24 -14.48 -20.58
CA THR A 49 5.98 -14.13 -19.90
C THR A 49 6.03 -12.66 -19.47
N PRO A 50 5.04 -11.81 -19.86
CA PRO A 50 5.06 -10.40 -19.53
C PRO A 50 5.07 -10.15 -18.03
N VAL A 51 6.00 -9.30 -17.58
CA VAL A 51 6.09 -8.82 -16.20
C VAL A 51 5.63 -7.37 -16.17
N ALA A 52 4.62 -7.08 -15.37
CA ALA A 52 4.15 -5.71 -15.18
C ALA A 52 5.14 -4.91 -14.31
N VAL A 53 5.17 -3.60 -14.49
CA VAL A 53 5.82 -2.69 -13.52
C VAL A 53 5.23 -2.94 -12.13
N GLY A 54 6.08 -2.87 -11.10
CA GLY A 54 5.70 -3.12 -9.72
C GLY A 54 4.55 -2.23 -9.26
N ASN A 55 3.67 -2.78 -8.42
CA ASN A 55 2.54 -2.07 -7.83
C ASN A 55 2.71 -1.99 -6.32
N VAL A 56 1.95 -1.09 -5.69
CA VAL A 56 1.78 -1.02 -4.23
C VAL A 56 0.50 -1.77 -3.86
N ASP A 57 0.53 -2.50 -2.76
CA ASP A 57 -0.54 -3.39 -2.27
C ASP A 57 -1.90 -2.68 -2.08
N ALA A 58 -1.91 -1.53 -1.41
CA ALA A 58 -3.11 -0.73 -1.25
C ALA A 58 -3.60 -0.23 -2.61
N HIS A 59 -2.73 0.37 -3.43
CA HIS A 59 -3.14 0.99 -4.69
C HIS A 59 -3.69 -0.02 -5.71
N VAL A 60 -3.12 -1.23 -5.80
CA VAL A 60 -3.63 -2.28 -6.72
C VAL A 60 -5.04 -2.75 -6.34
N SER A 61 -5.46 -2.53 -5.09
CA SER A 61 -6.80 -2.88 -4.62
C SER A 61 -7.88 -1.99 -5.24
N VAL A 62 -7.55 -0.78 -5.69
CA VAL A 62 -8.52 0.15 -6.33
C VAL A 62 -9.11 -0.43 -7.62
N PRO A 63 -8.32 -0.78 -8.65
CA PRO A 63 -8.86 -1.44 -9.84
C PRO A 63 -9.38 -2.85 -9.54
N ALA A 64 -8.81 -3.59 -8.58
CA ALA A 64 -9.30 -4.91 -8.19
C ALA A 64 -10.73 -4.84 -7.59
N ALA A 65 -11.05 -3.75 -6.89
CA ALA A 65 -12.38 -3.43 -6.39
C ALA A 65 -13.29 -2.80 -7.48
N THR A 66 -12.90 -2.85 -8.75
CA THR A 66 -13.64 -2.30 -9.91
C THR A 66 -13.86 -0.78 -9.86
N ILE A 67 -13.01 -0.06 -9.14
CA ILE A 67 -13.01 1.40 -9.12
C ILE A 67 -12.12 1.88 -10.25
N THR A 68 -12.75 2.39 -11.32
CA THR A 68 -12.08 2.86 -12.55
C THR A 68 -12.38 4.33 -12.87
N GLN A 69 -13.12 5.01 -12.00
CA GLN A 69 -13.55 6.40 -12.16
C GLN A 69 -13.71 7.10 -10.80
N PRO A 70 -13.77 8.45 -10.76
CA PRO A 70 -13.96 9.21 -9.54
C PRO A 70 -15.32 8.97 -8.86
N GLY A 71 -15.46 9.49 -7.64
CA GLY A 71 -16.70 9.42 -6.85
C GLY A 71 -16.86 8.16 -6.02
N LYS A 72 -15.81 7.34 -5.89
CA LYS A 72 -15.76 6.16 -5.03
C LYS A 72 -14.51 6.20 -4.17
N MET A 73 -14.67 5.90 -2.89
CA MET A 73 -13.58 5.70 -1.95
C MET A 73 -13.39 4.22 -1.69
N LEU A 74 -12.15 3.73 -1.84
CA LEU A 74 -11.75 2.43 -1.35
C LEU A 74 -11.17 2.58 0.06
N MET A 75 -11.52 1.65 0.94
CA MET A 75 -10.92 1.51 2.26
C MET A 75 -10.32 0.12 2.38
N VAL A 76 -9.00 0.02 2.50
CA VAL A 76 -8.30 -1.23 2.85
C VAL A 76 -8.22 -1.27 4.37
N MET A 77 -9.07 -2.10 4.98
CA MET A 77 -9.30 -2.11 6.42
C MET A 77 -8.58 -3.28 7.11
N GLY A 78 -7.80 -2.98 8.14
CA GLY A 78 -7.09 -3.97 8.95
C GLY A 78 -6.71 -3.39 10.31
N THR A 79 -5.44 -3.58 10.71
CA THR A 79 -4.85 -2.94 11.90
C THR A 79 -5.08 -1.43 11.88
N SER A 80 -4.83 -0.82 10.72
CA SER A 80 -5.14 0.57 10.36
C SER A 80 -6.04 0.59 9.10
N ILE A 81 -6.38 1.77 8.58
CA ILE A 81 -7.10 1.90 7.29
C ILE A 81 -6.29 2.77 6.33
N CYS A 82 -6.08 2.27 5.11
CA CYS A 82 -5.66 3.07 3.96
C CYS A 82 -6.89 3.44 3.12
N HIS A 83 -7.13 4.74 2.96
CA HIS A 83 -8.21 5.30 2.16
C HIS A 83 -7.65 5.75 0.81
N MET A 84 -8.28 5.35 -0.28
CA MET A 84 -7.86 5.72 -1.62
C MET A 84 -9.02 6.26 -2.44
N MET A 85 -8.72 7.31 -3.20
CA MET A 85 -9.62 7.91 -4.17
C MET A 85 -8.84 8.34 -5.40
N VAL A 86 -9.57 8.59 -6.47
CA VAL A 86 -9.01 9.11 -7.72
C VAL A 86 -9.88 10.25 -8.23
N ASP A 87 -9.25 11.29 -8.77
CA ASP A 87 -9.94 12.37 -9.47
C ASP A 87 -9.14 12.82 -10.71
N LYS A 88 -9.80 13.37 -11.72
CA LYS A 88 -9.10 13.98 -12.87
C LYS A 88 -8.47 15.31 -12.49
N GLU A 89 -9.13 16.07 -11.64
CA GLU A 89 -8.67 17.36 -11.16
C GLU A 89 -7.77 17.19 -9.92
N LEU A 90 -6.84 18.14 -9.75
CA LEU A 90 -5.98 18.16 -8.58
C LEU A 90 -6.64 18.97 -7.46
N HIS A 91 -6.78 18.36 -6.30
CA HIS A 91 -7.28 18.99 -5.09
C HIS A 91 -6.27 18.81 -3.97
N LEU A 92 -5.87 19.89 -3.30
CA LEU A 92 -5.01 19.78 -2.13
C LEU A 92 -5.89 19.53 -0.90
N ILE A 93 -5.88 18.30 -0.41
CA ILE A 93 -6.71 17.86 0.71
C ILE A 93 -5.88 17.89 1.99
N PRO A 94 -6.24 18.72 2.99
CA PRO A 94 -5.55 18.73 4.29
C PRO A 94 -5.61 17.35 4.94
N GLY A 95 -4.45 16.86 5.40
CA GLY A 95 -4.35 15.55 6.07
C GLY A 95 -4.32 14.34 5.14
N ALA A 96 -4.37 14.51 3.82
CA ALA A 96 -4.02 13.43 2.90
C ALA A 96 -2.53 13.08 3.06
N CYS A 97 -2.21 11.80 3.00
CA CYS A 97 -0.82 11.30 3.01
C CYS A 97 -0.08 11.77 1.76
N GLY A 98 -0.76 11.75 0.62
CA GLY A 98 -0.18 12.16 -0.65
C GLY A 98 -1.18 12.21 -1.80
N VAL A 99 -0.78 12.93 -2.84
CA VAL A 99 -1.45 12.94 -4.14
C VAL A 99 -0.40 12.81 -5.24
N VAL A 100 -0.59 11.85 -6.14
CA VAL A 100 0.34 11.58 -7.24
C VAL A 100 -0.43 11.40 -8.54
N LYS A 101 -0.01 12.13 -9.59
CA LYS A 101 -0.56 11.96 -10.94
C LYS A 101 -0.20 10.56 -11.44
N GLU A 102 -1.22 9.83 -11.85
CA GLU A 102 -1.16 8.43 -12.30
C GLU A 102 -0.58 7.46 -11.26
N GLY A 103 -0.66 7.82 -9.97
CA GLY A 103 -0.18 7.00 -8.86
C GLY A 103 -1.06 5.80 -8.51
N ILE A 104 -2.31 5.75 -9.00
CA ILE A 104 -3.25 4.65 -8.77
C ILE A 104 -3.88 4.19 -10.08
N LEU A 105 -4.53 5.10 -10.81
CA LEU A 105 -5.12 4.83 -12.12
C LEU A 105 -4.52 5.75 -13.20
N PRO A 106 -4.26 5.24 -14.42
CA PRO A 106 -3.83 6.06 -15.55
C PRO A 106 -4.80 7.22 -15.83
N GLY A 107 -4.28 8.40 -16.10
CA GLY A 107 -5.05 9.63 -16.34
C GLY A 107 -5.56 10.37 -15.09
N TYR A 108 -5.50 9.80 -13.89
CA TYR A 108 -6.06 10.40 -12.66
C TYR A 108 -5.00 10.85 -11.66
N HIS A 109 -5.31 11.80 -10.81
CA HIS A 109 -4.60 12.02 -9.55
C HIS A 109 -5.09 10.97 -8.55
N GLY A 110 -4.16 10.14 -8.06
CA GLY A 110 -4.43 9.18 -7.00
C GLY A 110 -4.19 9.82 -5.64
N TYR A 111 -5.17 9.72 -4.75
CA TYR A 111 -5.15 10.25 -3.39
C TYR A 111 -5.05 9.11 -2.40
N GLU A 112 -4.22 9.31 -1.39
CA GLU A 112 -4.09 8.40 -0.26
C GLU A 112 -4.25 9.15 1.06
N ALA A 113 -4.99 8.57 2.00
CA ALA A 113 -5.08 9.04 3.38
C ALA A 113 -5.06 7.84 4.34
N GLY A 114 -4.54 8.04 5.54
CA GLY A 114 -4.40 6.99 6.54
C GLY A 114 -5.24 7.27 7.79
N GLN A 115 -5.89 6.24 8.32
CA GLN A 115 -6.40 6.24 9.69
C GLN A 115 -5.55 5.28 10.52
N SER A 116 -4.78 5.83 11.45
CA SER A 116 -3.63 5.14 12.07
C SER A 116 -3.98 3.90 12.86
N GLY A 117 -5.16 3.86 13.50
CA GLY A 117 -5.58 2.72 14.30
C GLY A 117 -7.08 2.46 14.19
N VAL A 118 -7.44 1.20 14.00
CA VAL A 118 -8.80 0.65 13.98
C VAL A 118 -8.79 -0.75 14.58
N GLY A 119 -8.24 -1.72 13.85
CA GLY A 119 -8.15 -3.10 14.30
C GLY A 119 -7.20 -3.28 15.48
N ASP A 120 -6.15 -2.47 15.56
CA ASP A 120 -5.24 -2.40 16.72
C ASP A 120 -5.94 -1.94 17.99
N ILE A 121 -6.80 -0.93 17.92
CA ILE A 121 -7.56 -0.43 19.07
C ILE A 121 -8.50 -1.52 19.59
N PHE A 122 -9.16 -2.25 18.68
CA PHE A 122 -9.99 -3.39 19.07
C PHE A 122 -9.17 -4.53 19.66
N ALA A 123 -8.03 -4.87 19.06
CA ALA A 123 -7.14 -5.90 19.59
C ALA A 123 -6.65 -5.52 21.00
N TRP A 124 -6.17 -4.29 21.17
CA TRP A 124 -5.73 -3.77 22.45
C TRP A 124 -6.85 -3.82 23.49
N PHE A 125 -8.07 -3.41 23.15
CA PHE A 125 -9.19 -3.44 24.09
C PHE A 125 -9.52 -4.87 24.54
N VAL A 126 -9.55 -5.84 23.62
CA VAL A 126 -9.79 -7.25 23.96
C VAL A 126 -8.68 -7.79 24.86
N GLU A 127 -7.42 -7.45 24.60
CA GLU A 127 -6.28 -7.94 25.38
C GLU A 127 -6.19 -7.32 26.77
N ASN A 128 -6.60 -6.06 26.93
CA ASN A 128 -6.32 -5.28 28.14
C ASN A 128 -7.56 -4.98 28.99
N CYS A 129 -8.76 -4.97 28.39
CA CYS A 129 -9.98 -4.52 29.05
C CYS A 129 -11.05 -5.60 29.17
N VAL A 130 -10.94 -6.71 28.43
CA VAL A 130 -11.90 -7.82 28.50
C VAL A 130 -11.41 -8.87 29.51
N PRO A 131 -12.19 -9.20 30.55
CA PRO A 131 -11.83 -10.25 31.50
C PRO A 131 -11.67 -11.61 30.80
N SER A 132 -10.74 -12.43 31.28
CA SER A 132 -10.49 -13.78 30.75
C SER A 132 -11.68 -14.74 30.91
N ARG A 133 -12.64 -14.42 31.78
CA ARG A 133 -13.89 -15.16 31.96
C ARG A 133 -15.05 -14.18 32.16
N LEU A 134 -16.08 -14.32 31.32
CA LEU A 134 -17.36 -13.65 31.52
C LEU A 134 -18.17 -14.37 32.62
N PRO A 135 -19.06 -13.68 33.36
CA PRO A 135 -20.00 -14.32 34.27
C PRO A 135 -20.82 -15.41 33.57
N GLU A 136 -21.11 -16.51 34.27
CA GLU A 136 -21.65 -17.78 33.71
C GLU A 136 -22.96 -17.66 32.91
N ASN A 137 -23.63 -16.51 32.95
CA ASN A 137 -24.86 -16.26 32.21
C ASN A 137 -24.63 -15.82 30.75
N HIS A 138 -23.41 -15.88 30.21
CA HIS A 138 -23.11 -15.56 28.81
C HIS A 138 -22.33 -16.69 28.12
N HIS A 139 -22.95 -17.32 27.12
CA HIS A 139 -22.33 -18.36 26.28
C HIS A 139 -21.42 -17.73 25.20
N ILE A 140 -20.26 -17.19 25.60
CA ILE A 140 -19.25 -16.71 24.66
C ILE A 140 -17.89 -17.30 25.04
N THR A 141 -17.37 -18.20 24.20
CA THR A 141 -16.06 -18.82 24.37
C THR A 141 -15.02 -18.06 23.55
N PHE A 142 -14.10 -17.36 24.20
CA PHE A 142 -12.96 -16.72 23.52
C PHE A 142 -11.88 -17.76 23.23
N ARG A 143 -11.46 -17.89 21.96
CA ARG A 143 -10.26 -18.65 21.59
C ARG A 143 -9.09 -17.67 21.44
N PRO A 144 -7.98 -17.85 22.15
CA PRO A 144 -6.79 -17.03 21.94
C PRO A 144 -6.25 -17.24 20.53
N ARG A 145 -5.75 -16.16 19.88
CA ARG A 145 -5.06 -16.25 18.60
C ARG A 145 -3.65 -16.81 18.83
N ASN A 146 -3.35 -17.97 18.22
CA ASN A 146 -1.97 -18.33 17.92
C ASN A 146 -1.50 -17.43 16.78
N ILE A 147 -0.78 -16.37 17.10
CA ILE A 147 -0.04 -15.58 16.12
C ILE A 147 1.31 -16.28 15.95
N SER A 148 1.51 -16.97 14.84
CA SER A 148 2.81 -17.50 14.38
C SER A 148 3.56 -16.45 13.58
#